data_AF-A0A259Q2Z6-F1
#
_entry.id   AF-A0A259Q2Z6-F1
#
_cell.length_a   1.000
_cell.length_b   1.000
_cell.length_c   1.000
_cell.angle_alpha   90.00
_cell.angle_beta   90.00
_cell.angle_gamma   90.00
#
_symmetry.space_group_name_H-M   'P 1'
#
loop_
_entity.id
_entity.type
_entity.pdbx_description
1 polymer ?
#
loop_
_entity_poly.entity_id
_entity_poly.type
_entity_poly.pdbx_seq_one_letter_code
_entity_poly.pdbx_strand_id
1 'polypeptide(L)'
;MNEEQRTTSQVAEALFTNLLNENAQMFAGVSTLSMDDVRQSLYLFCLEHAAGLDAFNPLLGTSKNYIMGRMWGLIERWRPMSSLDEIVDGDHDKPICQRLPDTLQAPGVDAALIADAQRLVEEQIRDDLELSSRKSLYGLPTTVALVTHCNRPVSEVARLYGKNRGRLRQAVRQQRSGLAQGGGLAR
;
A
#
# COMPACT_ATOMS: atom_id res chain seq x y z
N MET A 1 12.84 25.10 35.06
CA MET A 1 11.50 25.55 34.68
C MET A 1 11.21 24.88 33.35
N ASN A 2 10.68 23.66 33.41
CA ASN A 2 10.57 22.76 32.25
C ASN A 2 9.17 22.91 31.65
N GLU A 3 8.97 23.92 30.80
CA GLU A 3 7.88 23.89 29.82
C GLU A 3 8.33 23.02 28.65
N GLU A 4 8.21 21.71 28.88
CA GLU A 4 8.45 20.68 27.87
C GLU A 4 7.52 20.91 26.67
N GLN A 5 8.12 20.89 25.48
CA GLN A 5 7.45 20.88 24.19
C GLN A 5 6.43 19.74 24.14
N ARG A 6 5.18 20.01 24.55
CA ARG A 6 4.09 19.07 24.32
C ARG A 6 3.95 18.92 22.81
N THR A 7 4.10 17.70 22.33
CA THR A 7 3.89 17.42 20.92
C THR A 7 2.44 17.74 20.57
N THR A 8 2.18 18.15 19.33
CA THR A 8 0.83 18.45 18.83
C THR A 8 -0.15 17.31 19.12
N SER A 9 0.33 16.07 19.07
CA SER A 9 -0.41 14.86 19.47
C SER A 9 -0.86 14.88 20.93
N GLN A 10 -0.01 15.28 21.89
CA GLN A 10 -0.37 15.31 23.31
C GLN A 10 -1.40 16.40 23.64
N VAL A 11 -1.29 17.55 22.97
CA VAL A 11 -2.27 18.64 23.12
C VAL A 11 -3.62 18.21 22.53
N ALA A 12 -3.62 17.60 21.36
CA ALA A 12 -4.82 17.07 20.71
C ALA A 12 -5.47 15.95 21.53
N GLU A 13 -4.69 15.04 22.10
CA GLU A 13 -5.18 13.94 22.94
C GLU A 13 -5.84 14.46 24.23
N ALA A 14 -5.25 15.46 24.88
CA ALA A 14 -5.86 16.11 26.05
C ALA A 14 -7.20 16.78 25.71
N LEU A 15 -7.28 17.48 24.57
CA LEU A 15 -8.53 18.09 24.09
C LEU A 15 -9.57 17.02 23.75
N PHE A 16 -9.16 15.98 23.03
CA PHE A 16 -10.02 14.88 22.62
C PHE A 16 -10.61 14.16 23.82
N THR A 17 -9.80 13.80 24.82
CA THR A 17 -10.26 13.08 26.02
C THR A 17 -11.30 13.89 26.80
N ASN A 18 -11.13 15.21 26.86
CA ASN A 18 -12.09 16.12 27.50
C ASN A 18 -13.41 16.24 26.72
N LEU A 19 -13.37 16.20 25.39
CA LEU A 19 -14.56 16.35 24.54
C LEU A 19 -15.32 15.02 24.31
N LEU A 20 -14.59 13.91 24.27
CA LEU A 20 -15.10 12.59 23.95
C LEU A 20 -16.09 12.08 25.00
N ASN A 21 -15.75 12.22 26.28
CA ASN A 21 -16.55 11.69 27.39
C ASN A 21 -17.92 12.38 27.54
N GLU A 22 -18.03 13.62 27.06
CA GLU A 22 -19.25 14.41 27.25
C GLU A 22 -20.20 14.35 26.05
N ASN A 23 -19.68 14.21 24.82
CA ASN A 23 -20.44 14.62 23.64
C ASN A 23 -20.47 13.61 22.48
N ALA A 24 -19.64 12.57 22.49
CA ALA A 24 -19.51 11.70 21.32
C ALA A 24 -20.75 10.82 21.07
N GLN A 25 -21.43 10.37 22.13
CA GLN A 25 -22.68 9.61 22.00
C GLN A 25 -23.83 10.44 21.44
N MET A 26 -23.87 11.74 21.76
CA MET A 26 -24.87 12.67 21.22
C MET A 26 -24.76 12.73 19.71
N PHE A 27 -23.55 12.83 19.18
CA PHE A 27 -23.27 12.93 17.76
C PHE A 27 -23.58 11.66 16.96
N ALA A 28 -23.24 10.49 17.51
CA ALA A 28 -23.61 9.22 16.89
C ALA A 28 -25.13 9.00 16.91
N GLY A 29 -25.83 9.46 17.96
CA GLY A 29 -27.28 9.31 18.08
C GLY A 29 -28.11 10.18 17.12
N VAL A 30 -27.53 11.23 16.54
CA VAL A 30 -28.23 12.19 15.65
C VAL A 30 -27.75 12.16 14.20
N SER A 31 -26.88 11.20 13.86
CA SER A 31 -26.30 11.04 12.52
C SER A 31 -26.30 9.57 12.11
N THR A 32 -26.08 9.32 10.82
CA THR A 32 -25.86 7.97 10.27
C THR A 32 -24.43 7.49 10.44
N LEU A 33 -23.55 8.31 11.02
CA LEU A 33 -22.15 7.97 11.19
C LEU A 33 -21.99 6.90 12.28
N SER A 34 -21.08 5.95 12.06
CA SER A 34 -20.72 5.01 13.10
C SER A 34 -20.06 5.73 14.26
N MET A 35 -20.11 5.12 15.45
CA MET A 35 -19.45 5.67 16.64
C MET A 35 -17.94 5.84 16.43
N ASP A 36 -17.32 4.98 15.62
CA ASP A 36 -15.89 5.05 15.33
C ASP A 36 -15.56 6.18 14.36
N ASP A 37 -16.40 6.43 13.35
CA ASP A 37 -16.23 7.58 12.45
C ASP A 37 -16.39 8.91 13.19
N VAL A 38 -17.32 8.99 14.13
CA VAL A 38 -17.50 10.16 15.01
C VAL A 38 -16.25 10.39 15.86
N ARG A 39 -15.68 9.32 16.43
CA ARG A 39 -14.44 9.39 17.23
C ARG A 39 -13.26 9.84 16.39
N GLN A 40 -13.06 9.24 15.22
CA GLN A 40 -11.95 9.59 14.32
C GLN A 40 -12.06 11.03 13.85
N SER A 41 -13.26 11.47 13.45
CA SER A 41 -13.51 12.84 13.02
C SER A 41 -13.27 13.86 14.13
N LEU A 42 -13.74 13.57 15.35
CA LEU A 42 -13.51 14.42 16.52
C LEU A 42 -12.01 14.52 16.84
N TYR A 43 -11.29 13.40 16.80
CA TYR A 43 -9.85 13.38 17.03
C TYR A 43 -9.08 14.18 15.96
N LEU A 44 -9.48 14.05 14.69
CA LEU A 44 -8.89 14.81 13.59
C LEU A 44 -9.06 16.32 13.79
N PHE A 45 -10.25 16.78 14.21
CA PHE A 45 -10.45 18.21 14.50
C PHE A 45 -9.62 18.69 15.69
N CYS A 46 -9.40 17.85 16.70
CA CYS A 46 -8.51 18.18 17.81
C CYS A 46 -7.06 18.30 17.35
N LEU A 47 -6.62 17.45 16.42
CA LEU A 47 -5.28 17.52 15.83
C LEU A 47 -5.09 18.79 14.98
N GLU A 48 -6.05 19.11 14.11
CA GLU A 48 -6.01 20.32 13.30
C GLU A 48 -5.96 21.59 14.18
N HIS A 49 -6.73 21.60 15.27
CA HIS A 49 -6.73 22.68 16.23
C HIS A 49 -5.40 22.80 16.98
N ALA A 50 -4.86 21.69 17.49
CA ALA A 50 -3.57 21.67 18.18
C ALA A 50 -2.40 22.06 17.25
N ALA A 51 -2.52 21.80 15.95
CA ALA A 51 -1.55 22.21 14.94
C ALA A 51 -1.74 23.67 14.47
N GLY A 52 -2.82 24.36 14.88
CA GLY A 52 -3.13 25.72 14.45
C GLY A 52 -3.46 25.84 12.96
N LEU A 53 -3.95 24.76 12.34
CA LEU A 53 -4.29 24.69 10.92
C LEU A 53 -5.76 25.05 10.65
N ASP A 54 -6.54 25.25 11.70
CA ASP A 54 -7.94 25.62 11.60
C ASP A 54 -8.14 27.15 11.64
N ALA A 55 -9.35 27.60 11.30
CA ALA A 55 -9.70 29.01 11.31
C ALA A 55 -10.21 29.49 12.69
N PHE A 56 -9.77 28.85 13.78
CA PHE A 56 -10.27 29.19 15.12
C PHE A 56 -9.89 30.63 15.50
N ASN A 57 -10.88 31.38 15.96
CA ASN A 57 -10.69 32.72 16.51
C ASN A 57 -11.08 32.74 17.99
N PRO A 58 -10.12 32.96 18.92
CA PRO A 58 -10.40 32.97 20.36
C PRO A 58 -11.33 34.11 20.80
N LEU A 59 -11.53 35.14 19.97
CA LEU A 59 -12.48 36.23 20.24
C LEU A 59 -13.94 35.81 20.00
N LEU A 60 -14.18 34.74 19.25
CA LEU A 60 -15.52 34.27 18.87
C LEU A 60 -16.03 33.14 19.78
N GLY A 61 -15.17 32.55 20.63
CA GLY A 61 -15.58 31.50 21.55
C GLY A 61 -14.43 30.63 22.06
N THR A 62 -14.80 29.53 22.70
CA THR A 62 -13.84 28.54 23.22
C THR A 62 -13.49 27.49 22.17
N SER A 63 -12.29 26.89 22.26
CA SER A 63 -11.86 25.78 21.40
C SER A 63 -12.86 24.62 21.42
N LYS A 64 -13.44 24.32 22.59
CA LYS A 64 -14.52 23.35 22.75
C LYS A 64 -15.72 23.67 21.85
N ASN A 65 -16.27 24.88 21.95
CA ASN A 65 -17.44 25.26 21.18
C ASN A 65 -17.16 25.26 19.67
N TYR A 66 -15.96 25.67 19.27
CA TYR A 66 -15.53 25.64 17.88
C TYR A 66 -15.47 24.22 17.32
N ILE A 67 -14.76 23.30 17.99
CA ILE A 67 -14.64 21.89 17.56
C ILE A 67 -16.01 21.22 17.53
N MET A 68 -16.85 21.48 18.55
CA MET A 68 -18.23 21.00 18.60
C MET A 68 -19.09 21.54 17.45
N GLY A 69 -18.94 22.82 17.09
CA GLY A 69 -19.61 23.42 15.93
C GLY A 69 -19.19 22.77 14.62
N ARG A 70 -17.90 22.43 14.46
CA ARG A 70 -17.41 21.67 13.30
C ARG A 70 -17.97 20.26 13.23
N MET A 71 -18.09 19.58 14.37
CA MET A 71 -18.75 18.27 14.46
C MET A 71 -20.23 18.36 14.08
N TRP A 72 -20.95 19.39 14.54
CA TRP A 72 -22.33 19.64 14.12
C TRP A 72 -22.46 19.88 12.62
N GLY A 73 -21.60 20.71 12.04
CA GLY A 73 -21.58 20.92 10.59
C GLY A 73 -21.20 19.67 9.79
N LEU A 74 -20.40 18.76 10.36
CA LEU A 74 -20.19 17.43 9.77
C LEU A 74 -21.49 16.62 9.83
N ILE A 75 -22.10 16.49 11.00
CA ILE A 75 -23.33 15.71 11.21
C ILE A 75 -24.49 16.20 10.38
N GLU A 76 -24.70 17.51 10.27
CA GLU A 76 -25.74 18.08 9.42
C GLU A 76 -25.58 17.72 7.94
N ARG A 77 -24.36 17.47 7.47
CA ARG A 77 -24.11 16.97 6.11
C ARG A 77 -24.46 15.48 5.96
N TRP A 78 -24.39 14.72 7.06
CA TRP A 78 -24.70 13.28 7.08
C TRP A 78 -26.14 12.97 7.48
N ARG A 79 -26.83 13.90 8.15
CA ARG A 79 -28.24 13.78 8.55
C ARG A 79 -29.23 13.55 7.39
N PRO A 80 -29.08 14.15 6.20
CA PRO A 80 -29.97 13.90 5.06
C PRO A 80 -29.75 12.53 4.39
N MET A 81 -28.61 11.88 4.61
CA MET A 81 -28.34 10.54 4.04
C MET A 81 -29.14 9.43 4.74
N SER A 82 -29.78 9.71 5.88
CA SER A 82 -30.70 8.80 6.57
C SER A 82 -31.99 8.51 5.78
N SER A 83 -32.39 9.39 4.84
CA SER A 83 -33.61 9.20 4.05
C SER A 83 -33.43 8.27 2.85
N LEU A 84 -32.25 7.68 2.67
CA LEU A 84 -32.04 6.63 1.66
C LEU A 84 -32.51 5.26 2.15
N ASP A 85 -32.60 5.03 3.47
CA ASP A 85 -33.07 3.76 4.03
C ASP A 85 -34.61 3.66 4.07
N GLU A 86 -35.33 4.77 4.21
CA GLU A 86 -36.82 4.76 4.13
C GLU A 86 -37.35 4.53 2.70
N ILE A 87 -36.50 4.65 1.67
CA ILE A 87 -36.86 4.31 0.28
C ILE A 87 -36.75 2.79 0.03
N VAL A 88 -36.16 2.02 0.95
CA VAL A 88 -35.91 0.58 0.78
C VAL A 88 -37.11 -0.30 1.15
N ASP A 89 -38.08 0.22 1.92
CA ASP A 89 -39.25 -0.55 2.36
C ASP A 89 -40.45 -0.52 1.37
N GLY A 90 -40.34 0.23 0.27
CA GLY A 90 -41.40 0.38 -0.74
C GLY A 90 -40.96 -0.12 -2.11
N ASP A 91 -41.22 -1.39 -2.39
CA ASP A 91 -41.30 -2.06 -3.70
C ASP A 91 -41.23 -1.14 -4.94
N HIS A 92 -40.03 -0.73 -5.39
CA HIS A 92 -39.74 -0.29 -6.76
C HIS A 92 -38.23 -0.38 -7.03
N ASP A 93 -37.86 -1.18 -8.04
CA ASP A 93 -36.59 -1.30 -8.77
C ASP A 93 -35.27 -1.07 -8.00
N LYS A 94 -34.43 -2.11 -8.04
CA LYS A 94 -33.03 -2.13 -7.60
C LYS A 94 -32.39 -0.73 -7.70
N PRO A 95 -31.80 -0.20 -6.61
CA PRO A 95 -31.11 1.07 -6.70
C PRO A 95 -30.09 0.97 -7.83
N ILE A 96 -30.16 1.93 -8.77
CA ILE A 96 -29.10 2.15 -9.74
C ILE A 96 -27.92 2.72 -8.95
N CYS A 97 -27.30 1.87 -8.13
CA CYS A 97 -25.91 2.01 -7.74
C CYS A 97 -25.14 1.80 -9.03
N GLN A 98 -25.03 2.85 -9.85
CA GLN A 98 -24.03 2.92 -10.90
C GLN A 98 -22.68 2.89 -10.18
N ARG A 99 -22.24 1.67 -9.86
CA ARG A 99 -20.89 1.35 -9.44
C ARG A 99 -20.02 2.01 -10.49
N LEU A 100 -19.25 3.02 -10.10
CA LEU A 100 -18.31 3.66 -11.00
C LEU A 100 -17.50 2.52 -11.65
N PRO A 101 -17.35 2.49 -12.98
CA PRO A 101 -16.55 1.46 -13.65
C PRO A 101 -15.24 1.28 -12.90
N ASP A 102 -14.83 0.04 -12.63
CA ASP A 102 -13.64 -0.24 -11.81
C ASP A 102 -12.37 0.44 -12.37
N THR A 103 -12.39 0.84 -13.64
CA THR A 103 -11.35 1.62 -14.33
C THR A 103 -11.26 3.09 -13.91
N LEU A 104 -12.32 3.66 -13.34
CA LEU A 104 -12.41 5.06 -12.88
C LEU A 104 -12.31 5.19 -11.36
N GLN A 105 -12.26 4.08 -10.62
CA GLN A 105 -12.03 4.09 -9.19
C GLN A 105 -10.53 4.22 -8.93
N ALA A 106 -10.12 5.29 -8.24
CA ALA A 106 -8.78 5.36 -7.70
C ALA A 106 -8.58 4.18 -6.76
N PRO A 107 -7.47 3.42 -6.87
CA PRO A 107 -7.21 2.31 -5.97
C PRO A 107 -7.20 2.84 -4.53
N GLY A 108 -7.93 2.16 -3.64
CA GLY A 108 -7.90 2.46 -2.21
C GLY A 108 -6.47 2.38 -1.68
N VAL A 109 -6.18 3.10 -0.60
CA VAL A 109 -4.84 3.17 0.01
C VAL A 109 -4.23 1.77 0.21
N ASP A 110 -5.04 0.81 0.66
CA ASP A 110 -4.62 -0.58 0.85
C ASP A 110 -4.18 -1.25 -0.46
N ALA A 111 -4.93 -1.03 -1.55
CA ALA A 111 -4.58 -1.59 -2.86
C ALA A 111 -3.30 -0.96 -3.42
N ALA A 112 -3.09 0.34 -3.18
CA ALA A 112 -1.85 1.03 -3.57
C ALA A 112 -0.64 0.50 -2.79
N LEU A 113 -0.78 0.29 -1.47
CA LEU A 113 0.27 -0.28 -0.62
C LEU A 113 0.60 -1.73 -1.02
N ILE A 114 -0.41 -2.54 -1.35
CA ILE A 114 -0.22 -3.91 -1.84
C ILE A 114 0.52 -3.91 -3.17
N ALA A 115 0.16 -3.02 -4.10
CA ALA A 115 0.82 -2.91 -5.40
C ALA A 115 2.30 -2.50 -5.26
N ASP A 116 2.61 -1.55 -4.38
CA ASP A 116 4.00 -1.14 -4.10
C ASP A 116 4.80 -2.29 -3.46
N ALA A 117 4.22 -3.00 -2.50
CA ALA A 117 4.87 -4.15 -1.88
C ALA A 117 5.13 -5.28 -2.89
N GLN A 118 4.17 -5.56 -3.77
CA GLN A 118 4.32 -6.53 -4.86
C GLN A 118 5.42 -6.12 -5.83
N ARG A 119 5.47 -4.85 -6.21
CA ARG A 119 6.49 -4.33 -7.11
C ARG A 119 7.90 -4.45 -6.52
N LEU A 120 8.08 -4.16 -5.23
CA LEU A 120 9.37 -4.35 -4.56
C LEU A 120 9.82 -5.82 -4.56
N VAL A 121 8.87 -6.75 -4.35
CA VAL A 121 9.15 -8.19 -4.41
C VAL A 121 9.54 -8.62 -5.82
N GLU A 122 8.84 -8.14 -6.84
CA GLU A 122 9.16 -8.45 -8.24
C GLU A 122 10.52 -7.88 -8.67
N GLU A 123 10.86 -6.67 -8.24
CA GLU A 123 12.18 -6.06 -8.47
C GLU A 123 13.28 -6.89 -7.79
N GLN A 124 13.09 -7.30 -6.53
CA GLN A 124 14.03 -8.16 -5.82
C GLN A 124 14.23 -9.53 -6.51
N ILE A 125 13.14 -10.17 -6.95
CA ILE A 125 13.21 -11.44 -7.67
C ILE A 125 14.00 -11.28 -8.98
N ARG A 126 13.79 -10.17 -9.69
CA ARG A 126 14.53 -9.87 -10.92
C ARG A 126 16.03 -9.69 -10.65
N ASP A 127 16.38 -8.94 -9.62
CA ASP A 127 17.77 -8.71 -9.25
C ASP A 127 18.47 -10.01 -8.81
N ASP A 128 17.77 -10.87 -8.06
CA ASP A 128 18.30 -12.18 -7.65
C ASP A 128 18.49 -13.12 -8.84
N LEU A 129 17.58 -13.12 -9.81
CA LEU A 129 17.70 -13.84 -11.08
C LEU A 129 18.89 -13.34 -11.90
N GLU A 130 19.08 -12.02 -12.01
CA GLU A 130 20.22 -11.44 -12.70
C GLU A 130 21.54 -11.80 -12.02
N LEU A 131 21.61 -11.72 -10.69
CA LEU A 131 22.79 -12.11 -9.92
C LEU A 131 23.11 -13.59 -10.07
N SER A 132 22.10 -14.45 -10.00
CA SER A 132 22.25 -15.89 -10.24
C SER A 132 22.74 -16.18 -11.66
N SER A 133 22.18 -15.50 -12.66
CA SER A 133 22.61 -15.60 -14.06
C SER A 133 24.08 -15.17 -14.24
N ARG A 134 24.48 -14.02 -13.67
CA ARG A 134 25.87 -13.54 -13.71
C ARG A 134 26.84 -14.51 -13.02
N LYS A 135 26.47 -15.05 -11.85
CA LYS A 135 27.26 -16.06 -11.14
C LYS A 135 27.42 -17.34 -11.96
N SER A 136 26.35 -17.79 -12.62
CA SER A 136 26.40 -18.99 -13.47
C SER A 136 27.30 -18.83 -14.70
N LEU A 137 27.42 -17.61 -15.23
CA LEU A 137 28.30 -17.28 -16.35
C LEU A 137 29.77 -17.12 -15.93
N TYR A 138 30.03 -16.75 -14.68
CA TYR A 138 31.37 -16.47 -14.18
C TYR A 138 32.21 -17.75 -14.13
N GLY A 139 33.32 -17.78 -14.88
CA GLY A 139 34.21 -18.94 -14.98
C GLY A 139 33.83 -19.97 -16.08
N LEU A 140 32.73 -19.77 -16.80
CA LEU A 140 32.40 -20.61 -17.96
C LEU A 140 33.23 -20.22 -19.19
N PRO A 141 33.78 -21.20 -19.95
CA PRO A 141 34.35 -20.92 -21.26
C PRO A 141 33.30 -20.31 -22.19
N THR A 142 33.65 -19.27 -22.95
CA THR A 142 32.73 -18.53 -23.85
C THR A 142 31.94 -19.45 -24.78
N THR A 143 32.59 -20.50 -25.32
CA THR A 143 31.93 -21.47 -26.21
C THR A 143 30.86 -22.31 -25.52
N VAL A 144 30.97 -22.53 -24.20
CA VAL A 144 29.95 -23.23 -23.42
C VAL A 144 28.81 -22.27 -23.09
N ALA A 145 29.13 -21.05 -22.63
CA ALA A 145 28.14 -20.03 -22.30
C ALA A 145 27.20 -19.71 -23.48
N LEU A 146 27.75 -19.61 -24.70
CA LEU A 146 26.95 -19.39 -25.92
C LEU A 146 25.94 -20.52 -26.18
N VAL A 147 26.29 -21.76 -25.84
CA VAL A 147 25.41 -22.92 -26.04
C VAL A 147 24.41 -23.05 -24.90
N THR A 148 24.80 -22.80 -23.65
CA THR A 148 23.96 -23.06 -22.47
C THR A 148 23.05 -21.89 -22.10
N HIS A 149 23.50 -20.64 -22.26
CA HIS A 149 22.75 -19.44 -21.86
C HIS A 149 22.23 -18.62 -23.04
N CYS A 150 22.91 -18.66 -24.20
CA CYS A 150 22.47 -17.94 -25.41
C CYS A 150 21.73 -18.83 -26.42
N ASN A 151 21.45 -20.09 -26.07
CA ASN A 151 20.75 -21.07 -26.91
C ASN A 151 21.32 -21.22 -28.34
N ARG A 152 22.63 -20.98 -28.54
CA ARG A 152 23.26 -21.14 -29.85
C ARG A 152 23.49 -22.61 -30.16
N PRO A 153 23.22 -23.06 -31.40
CA PRO A 153 23.43 -24.45 -31.77
C PRO A 153 24.92 -24.82 -31.73
N VAL A 154 25.24 -25.99 -31.18
CA VAL A 154 26.62 -26.47 -31.00
C VAL A 154 27.42 -26.48 -32.31
N SER A 155 26.76 -26.76 -33.44
CA SER A 155 27.37 -26.74 -34.77
C SER A 155 27.87 -25.35 -35.18
N GLU A 156 27.09 -24.31 -34.87
CA GLU A 156 27.42 -22.92 -35.22
C GLU A 156 28.58 -22.44 -34.36
N VAL A 157 28.53 -22.68 -33.05
CA VAL A 157 29.61 -22.29 -32.12
C VAL A 157 30.91 -23.05 -32.43
N ALA A 158 30.83 -24.35 -32.73
CA ALA A 158 32.00 -25.15 -33.12
C ALA A 158 32.65 -24.63 -34.40
N ARG A 159 31.84 -24.22 -35.40
CA ARG A 159 32.32 -23.64 -36.66
C ARG A 159 32.96 -22.27 -36.45
N LEU A 160 32.30 -21.38 -35.70
CA LEU A 160 32.78 -20.01 -35.46
C LEU A 160 34.10 -19.97 -34.68
N TYR A 161 34.29 -20.89 -33.73
CA TYR A 161 35.47 -20.90 -32.86
C TYR A 161 36.47 -22.01 -33.19
N GLY A 162 36.33 -22.69 -34.35
CA GLY A 162 37.24 -23.74 -34.80
C GLY A 162 37.37 -24.94 -33.84
N LYS A 163 36.32 -25.25 -33.06
CA LYS A 163 36.36 -26.33 -32.05
C LYS A 163 35.76 -27.63 -32.59
N ASN A 164 36.28 -28.76 -32.11
CA ASN A 164 35.69 -30.07 -32.39
C ASN A 164 34.29 -30.18 -31.75
N ARG A 165 33.28 -30.52 -32.57
CA ARG A 165 31.87 -30.64 -32.16
C ARG A 165 31.66 -31.64 -31.02
N GLY A 166 32.36 -32.78 -31.05
CA GLY A 166 32.26 -33.82 -30.02
C GLY A 166 32.77 -33.33 -28.66
N ARG A 167 33.96 -32.70 -28.65
CA ARG A 167 34.54 -32.12 -27.42
C ARG A 167 33.66 -31.00 -26.84
N LEU A 168 33.09 -30.14 -27.69
CA LEU A 168 32.17 -29.09 -27.23
C LEU A 168 30.86 -29.68 -26.65
N ARG A 169 30.29 -30.71 -27.29
CA ARG A 169 29.12 -31.43 -26.73
C ARG A 169 29.42 -32.04 -25.38
N GLN A 170 30.60 -32.65 -25.21
CA GLN A 170 31.02 -33.24 -23.95
C GLN A 170 31.19 -32.18 -22.85
N ALA A 171 31.85 -31.07 -23.15
CA ALA A 171 32.02 -29.97 -22.20
C ALA A 171 30.67 -29.37 -21.77
N VAL A 172 29.73 -29.19 -22.69
CA VAL A 172 28.37 -28.71 -22.39
C VAL A 172 27.61 -29.72 -21.51
N ARG A 173 27.74 -31.03 -21.78
CA ARG A 173 27.13 -32.08 -20.94
C ARG A 173 27.70 -32.07 -19.53
N GLN A 174 29.02 -32.00 -19.38
CA GLN A 174 29.69 -31.95 -18.08
C GLN A 174 29.26 -30.72 -17.27
N GLN A 175 29.13 -29.56 -17.90
CA GLN A 175 28.64 -28.34 -17.24
C GLN A 175 27.18 -28.47 -16.80
N ARG A 176 26.30 -29.06 -17.62
CA ARG A 176 24.91 -29.34 -17.23
C ARG A 176 24.82 -30.34 -16.07
N SER A 177 25.69 -31.35 -16.05
CA SER A 177 25.75 -32.31 -14.95
C SER A 177 26.34 -31.72 -13.66
N GLY A 178 27.31 -30.82 -13.76
CA GLY A 178 27.87 -30.10 -12.61
C GLY A 178 26.88 -29.09 -12.00
N LEU A 179 26.13 -28.37 -12.84
CA LEU A 179 25.03 -27.50 -12.39
C LEU A 179 23.92 -28.29 -11.68
N ALA A 180 23.65 -29.54 -12.09
CA ALA A 180 22.67 -30.41 -11.44
C ALA A 180 23.13 -30.94 -10.06
N GLN A 181 24.44 -30.98 -9.78
CA GLN A 181 24.99 -31.40 -8.49
C GLN A 181 25.23 -30.22 -7.53
N GLY A 182 25.46 -29.00 -8.03
CA GLY A 182 25.66 -27.80 -7.21
C GLY A 182 24.38 -27.10 -6.74
N GLY A 183 23.19 -27.58 -7.14
CA GLY A 183 21.89 -27.05 -6.70
C GLY A 183 21.34 -27.68 -5.41
N GLY A 184 22.07 -28.65 -4.83
CA GLY A 184 21.73 -29.25 -3.55
C GLY A 184 22.74 -28.81 -2.48
N LEU A 185 22.24 -28.13 -1.45
CA LEU A 185 22.95 -27.73 -0.22
C LEU A 185 23.75 -26.41 -0.29
N ALA A 186 23.04 -25.32 0.01
CA ALA A 186 23.55 -24.32 0.93
C ALA A 186 22.47 -24.12 2.01
N ARG A 187 22.68 -24.74 3.18
CA ARG A 187 22.19 -24.28 4.47
C ARG A 187 23.12 -23.20 4.98
#